data_AF-A0A0S8AM30-F1
#
_entry.id   AF-A0A0S8AM30-F1
#
_cell.length_a   1.000
_cell.length_b   1.000
_cell.length_c   1.000
_cell.angle_alpha   90.00
_cell.angle_beta   90.00
_cell.angle_gamma   90.00
#
_symmetry.space_group_name_H-M   'P 1'
#
loop_
_entity.id
_entity.type
_entity.pdbx_description
1 polymer ?
#
loop_
_entity_poly.entity_id
_entity_poly.type
_entity_poly.pdbx_seq_one_letter_code
_entity_poly.pdbx_strand_id
1 'polypeptide(L)'
;METHDSRLRRSLKDPDEFTLTFELVPGRGGRTQEINRIVNLAKDIAADGRFQALSITENAGGQPALSPETLGTEILAMGSEVIIHLSCKDKNRNQMESLLFGWDRHNLHNLLVIAGDYPKEGYCGYPKPVFDLDTIHVLDLLSSMNKRGQSIQENGASGKQEKSIPFLKGVVVSPFKILESELVMQYYKLHRKVAAGADFVITQLGYDARKFHELLQYMKQKQLNIPVLGNVFIPSLKVVELMHEGKLPGCLIPDSLYEQMQWEARTADKGKKARLERAAKLLAVLKGLGYDGAHIGGPALTFKDLDFVLTQADQLVSDWQSLIPDLSFCPPVTFHYYEKDEKTGLNTGRETVRPPAKPPWLSAYSFSHWVHEAAFEPEGRLYDFCKKTCLRLDETRMRGPLSTFEHITKAALFGCLNCGDCTLEKLAFLCPQSRCAKYLLNGPCGGSHKGWCEVYPGRKRCLYVLAYERLKPYGLEEKFKAGFIPPRNWSLNNTSSWVNFYRGLDNFAKSEDPADSCTKK
;
A
#
# COMPACT_ATOMS: atom_id res chain seq x y z
N MET A 1 -26.81 18.41 1.56
CA MET A 1 -25.55 19.12 1.84
C MET A 1 -24.53 18.52 0.90
N GLU A 2 -24.03 19.29 -0.07
CA GLU A 2 -23.03 18.81 -1.01
C GLU A 2 -21.76 18.42 -0.23
N THR A 3 -21.42 17.13 -0.26
CA THR A 3 -20.35 16.46 0.52
C THR A 3 -18.94 16.77 0.00
N HIS A 4 -18.76 17.91 -0.67
CA HIS A 4 -17.48 18.31 -1.25
C HIS A 4 -16.59 19.11 -0.29
N ASP A 5 -17.13 19.63 0.82
CA ASP A 5 -16.41 20.51 1.74
C ASP A 5 -16.09 19.84 3.09
N SER A 6 -15.27 18.80 3.06
CA SER A 6 -14.72 18.16 4.28
C SER A 6 -13.60 19.03 4.87
N ARG A 7 -13.58 19.17 6.21
CA ARG A 7 -12.51 19.78 7.00
C ARG A 7 -11.17 19.12 6.70
N LEU A 8 -11.11 17.79 6.63
CA LEU A 8 -9.89 17.07 6.28
C LEU A 8 -9.43 17.43 4.87
N ARG A 9 -10.35 17.45 3.89
CA ARG A 9 -10.04 17.83 2.50
C ARG A 9 -9.48 19.24 2.37
N ARG A 10 -10.02 20.19 3.14
CA ARG A 10 -9.53 21.58 3.19
C ARG A 10 -8.14 21.65 3.80
N SER A 11 -7.96 21.06 4.98
CA SER A 11 -6.68 21.07 5.67
C SER A 11 -5.56 20.44 4.85
N LEU A 12 -5.82 19.30 4.18
CA LEU A 12 -4.83 18.67 3.32
C LEU A 12 -4.40 19.55 2.13
N LYS A 13 -5.20 20.53 1.72
CA LYS A 13 -4.90 21.43 0.60
C LYS A 13 -4.36 22.78 1.06
N ASP A 14 -4.41 23.06 2.35
CA ASP A 14 -4.00 24.33 2.92
C ASP A 14 -2.52 24.24 3.34
N PRO A 15 -1.60 24.92 2.64
CA PRO A 15 -0.17 24.88 2.98
C PRO A 15 0.15 25.56 4.32
N ASP A 16 -0.78 26.35 4.87
CA ASP A 16 -0.61 27.04 6.15
C ASP A 16 -1.16 26.21 7.33
N GLU A 17 -1.87 25.11 7.09
CA GLU A 17 -2.41 24.22 8.12
C GLU A 17 -1.62 22.90 8.21
N PHE A 18 -1.13 22.55 9.39
CA PHE A 18 -0.51 21.25 9.63
C PHE A 18 -1.58 20.21 10.01
N THR A 19 -1.96 19.32 9.08
CA THR A 19 -3.04 18.35 9.28
C THR A 19 -2.68 17.31 10.36
N LEU A 20 -3.48 17.20 11.42
CA LEU A 20 -3.37 16.19 12.46
C LEU A 20 -4.49 15.15 12.35
N THR A 21 -4.11 13.89 12.31
CA THR A 21 -5.05 12.76 12.37
C THR A 21 -4.64 11.79 13.47
N PHE A 22 -5.61 11.08 14.05
CA PHE A 22 -5.35 10.10 15.11
C PHE A 22 -5.92 8.72 14.77
N GLU A 23 -5.10 7.67 14.91
CA GLU A 23 -5.46 6.28 14.60
C GLU A 23 -6.09 5.58 15.80
N LEU A 24 -7.30 5.06 15.60
CA LEU A 24 -8.04 4.20 16.51
C LEU A 24 -7.95 2.75 16.01
N VAL A 25 -7.49 1.87 16.89
CA VAL A 25 -7.33 0.44 16.59
C VAL A 25 -8.38 -0.35 17.37
N PRO A 26 -9.55 -0.67 16.79
CA PRO A 26 -10.54 -1.50 17.46
C PRO A 26 -10.03 -2.93 17.70
N GLY A 27 -10.38 -3.48 18.85
CA GLY A 27 -10.13 -4.88 19.22
C GLY A 27 -11.25 -5.83 18.80
N ARG A 28 -11.19 -7.08 19.30
CA ARG A 28 -12.25 -8.08 19.13
C ARG A 28 -13.46 -7.77 20.01
N GLY A 29 -14.65 -7.86 19.41
CA GLY A 29 -15.94 -7.73 20.10
C GLY A 29 -16.47 -6.30 20.12
N GLY A 30 -17.79 -6.14 19.97
CA GLY A 30 -18.43 -4.82 19.85
C GLY A 30 -18.90 -4.17 21.15
N ARG A 31 -18.82 -4.86 22.29
CA ARG A 31 -19.33 -4.38 23.59
C ARG A 31 -18.30 -4.57 24.70
N THR A 32 -17.07 -4.12 24.46
CA THR A 32 -15.96 -4.28 25.42
C THR A 32 -15.61 -2.95 26.07
N GLN A 33 -14.94 -3.02 27.23
CA GLN A 33 -14.35 -1.85 27.89
C GLN A 33 -13.34 -1.11 27.00
N GLU A 34 -12.64 -1.83 26.14
CA GLU A 34 -11.70 -1.27 25.17
C GLU A 34 -12.41 -0.39 24.15
N ILE A 35 -13.50 -0.87 23.55
CA ILE A 35 -14.32 -0.08 22.62
C ILE A 35 -14.88 1.16 23.30
N ASN A 36 -15.39 1.04 24.53
CA ASN A 36 -15.88 2.19 25.29
C ASN A 36 -14.77 3.24 25.54
N ARG A 37 -13.53 2.81 25.81
CA ARG A 37 -12.39 3.72 25.96
C ARG A 37 -12.05 4.42 24.66
N ILE A 38 -12.07 3.71 23.53
CA ILE A 38 -11.86 4.26 22.18
C ILE A 38 -12.90 5.34 21.89
N VAL A 39 -14.18 5.06 22.15
CA VAL A 39 -15.28 6.02 21.95
C VAL A 39 -15.13 7.26 22.85
N ASN A 40 -14.75 7.08 24.12
CA ASN A 40 -14.53 8.22 25.02
C ASN A 40 -13.34 9.08 24.58
N LEU A 41 -12.22 8.45 24.17
CA LEU A 41 -11.08 9.18 23.63
C LEU A 41 -11.45 9.93 22.34
N ALA A 42 -12.26 9.33 21.47
CA ALA A 42 -12.76 9.99 20.27
C ALA A 42 -13.59 11.24 20.60
N LYS A 43 -14.40 11.19 21.65
CA LYS A 43 -15.16 12.37 22.16
C LYS A 43 -14.23 13.46 22.68
N ASP A 44 -13.22 13.09 23.48
CA ASP A 44 -12.26 14.05 24.02
C ASP A 44 -11.49 14.76 22.89
N ILE A 45 -11.05 14.00 21.88
CA ILE A 45 -10.37 14.54 20.69
C ILE A 45 -11.31 15.44 19.87
N ALA A 46 -12.57 15.03 19.69
CA ALA A 46 -13.57 15.82 18.99
C ALA A 46 -13.79 17.19 19.65
N ALA A 47 -13.85 17.22 21.00
CA ALA A 47 -14.08 18.42 21.78
C ALA A 47 -12.88 19.39 21.77
N ASP A 48 -11.66 18.85 21.70
CA ASP A 48 -10.42 19.65 21.61
C ASP A 48 -10.26 20.35 20.26
N GLY A 49 -10.63 19.67 19.18
CA GLY A 49 -10.67 20.27 17.85
C GLY A 49 -9.33 20.40 17.14
N ARG A 50 -8.17 20.05 17.71
CA ARG A 50 -6.86 20.12 16.98
C ARG A 50 -6.71 19.06 15.89
N PHE A 51 -7.44 17.95 15.97
CA PHE A 51 -7.39 16.87 14.99
C PHE A 51 -8.47 17.05 13.91
N GLN A 52 -8.07 16.96 12.64
CA GLN A 52 -8.97 17.10 11.49
C GLN A 52 -9.77 15.82 11.22
N ALA A 53 -9.22 14.65 11.55
CA ALA A 53 -9.94 13.38 11.41
C ALA A 53 -9.42 12.27 12.35
N LEU A 54 -10.31 11.33 12.67
CA LEU A 54 -10.02 10.09 13.37
C LEU A 54 -9.97 8.93 12.38
N SER A 55 -8.83 8.25 12.28
CA SER A 55 -8.68 7.07 11.42
C SER A 55 -9.02 5.80 12.16
N ILE A 56 -9.64 4.82 11.50
CA ILE A 56 -10.07 3.58 12.14
C ILE A 56 -9.53 2.40 11.35
N THR A 57 -8.71 1.57 12.00
CA THR A 57 -8.07 0.43 11.33
C THR A 57 -9.04 -0.70 11.05
N GLU A 58 -8.80 -1.41 9.95
CA GLU A 58 -9.53 -2.63 9.61
C GLU A 58 -8.67 -3.87 9.87
N ASN A 59 -9.12 -4.74 10.78
CA ASN A 59 -8.54 -6.07 11.05
C ASN A 59 -7.00 -6.04 11.20
N ALA A 60 -6.49 -5.08 11.99
CA ALA A 60 -5.05 -4.83 12.16
C ALA A 60 -4.28 -6.10 12.56
N GLY A 61 -3.08 -6.29 12.00
CA GLY A 61 -2.26 -7.48 12.25
C GLY A 61 -2.84 -8.79 11.70
N GLY A 62 -3.87 -8.71 10.85
CA GLY A 62 -4.53 -9.86 10.24
C GLY A 62 -5.56 -10.54 11.16
N GLN A 63 -5.89 -9.91 12.29
CA GLN A 63 -6.83 -10.43 13.29
C GLN A 63 -8.23 -9.84 13.06
N PRO A 64 -9.31 -10.62 13.23
CA PRO A 64 -10.65 -10.06 13.19
C PRO A 64 -10.82 -9.05 14.33
N ALA A 65 -11.42 -7.91 14.02
CA ALA A 65 -11.74 -6.82 14.93
C ALA A 65 -13.16 -6.30 14.66
N LEU A 66 -13.65 -5.37 15.49
CA LEU A 66 -14.86 -4.61 15.17
C LEU A 66 -14.69 -3.89 13.82
N SER A 67 -15.70 -3.96 12.96
CA SER A 67 -15.59 -3.36 11.63
C SER A 67 -15.51 -1.83 11.73
N PRO A 68 -14.62 -1.20 10.95
CA PRO A 68 -14.31 0.21 11.13
C PRO A 68 -15.50 1.12 10.84
N GLU A 69 -16.40 0.75 9.93
CA GLU A 69 -17.59 1.53 9.59
C GLU A 69 -18.61 1.63 10.74
N THR A 70 -18.62 0.65 11.65
CA THR A 70 -19.48 0.68 12.83
C THR A 70 -19.06 1.84 13.74
N LEU A 71 -17.78 1.89 14.12
CA LEU A 71 -17.24 3.02 14.90
C LEU A 71 -17.22 4.32 14.11
N GLY A 72 -16.97 4.25 12.81
CA GLY A 72 -16.97 5.40 11.92
C GLY A 72 -18.30 6.14 11.94
N THR A 73 -19.41 5.40 11.88
CA THR A 73 -20.76 5.99 11.94
C THR A 73 -21.03 6.63 13.30
N GLU A 74 -20.61 6.01 14.40
CA GLU A 74 -20.76 6.56 15.75
C GLU A 74 -19.96 7.86 15.91
N ILE A 75 -18.70 7.87 15.49
CA ILE A 75 -17.80 9.02 15.61
C ILE A 75 -18.25 10.16 14.69
N LEU A 76 -18.71 9.85 13.48
CA LEU A 76 -19.26 10.85 12.56
C LEU A 76 -20.50 11.53 13.15
N ALA A 77 -21.36 10.77 13.85
CA ALA A 77 -22.52 11.32 14.56
C ALA A 77 -22.14 12.25 15.73
N MET A 78 -20.90 12.17 16.23
CA MET A 78 -20.35 13.09 17.25
C MET A 78 -19.77 14.38 16.64
N GLY A 79 -19.74 14.50 15.31
CA GLY A 79 -19.27 15.69 14.59
C GLY A 79 -17.80 15.63 14.15
N SER A 80 -17.10 14.52 14.36
CA SER A 80 -15.72 14.32 13.90
C SER A 80 -15.68 13.68 12.52
N GLU A 81 -14.75 14.11 11.67
CA GLU A 81 -14.47 13.37 10.44
C GLU A 81 -13.73 12.07 10.73
N VAL A 82 -14.00 11.07 9.90
CA VAL A 82 -13.43 9.74 10.06
C VAL A 82 -12.74 9.29 8.79
N ILE A 83 -11.57 8.68 8.93
CA ILE A 83 -10.86 7.97 7.85
C ILE A 83 -11.07 6.47 8.06
N ILE A 84 -11.75 5.80 7.13
CA ILE A 84 -11.98 4.35 7.21
C ILE A 84 -10.85 3.63 6.48
N HIS A 85 -10.15 2.73 7.17
CA HIS A 85 -9.18 1.87 6.48
C HIS A 85 -9.93 0.88 5.61
N LEU A 86 -9.63 0.89 4.31
CA LEU A 86 -10.10 -0.09 3.35
C LEU A 86 -8.95 -1.04 3.00
N SER A 87 -8.95 -2.19 3.66
CA SER A 87 -8.01 -3.26 3.39
C SER A 87 -8.50 -4.08 2.19
N CYS A 88 -7.59 -4.32 1.24
CA CYS A 88 -7.82 -5.19 0.08
C CYS A 88 -7.99 -6.69 0.48
N LYS A 89 -7.74 -7.00 1.75
CA LYS A 89 -7.83 -8.32 2.35
C LYS A 89 -9.27 -8.71 2.71
N ASP A 90 -9.53 -10.01 2.72
CA ASP A 90 -10.77 -10.66 3.16
C ASP A 90 -12.00 -10.37 2.28
N LYS A 91 -11.81 -9.68 1.15
CA LYS A 91 -12.91 -9.22 0.29
C LYS A 91 -12.60 -9.52 -1.17
N ASN A 92 -13.63 -9.94 -1.91
CA ASN A 92 -13.63 -9.88 -3.36
C ASN A 92 -14.20 -8.54 -3.83
N ARG A 93 -14.10 -8.24 -5.13
CA ARG A 93 -14.62 -6.98 -5.68
C ARG A 93 -16.11 -6.73 -5.40
N ASN A 94 -16.94 -7.78 -5.37
CA ASN A 94 -18.37 -7.65 -5.08
C ASN A 94 -18.64 -7.19 -3.64
N GLN A 95 -17.92 -7.74 -2.66
CA GLN A 95 -18.00 -7.29 -1.27
C GLN A 95 -17.46 -5.86 -1.11
N MET A 96 -16.37 -5.51 -1.81
CA MET A 96 -15.82 -4.15 -1.77
C MET A 96 -16.82 -3.13 -2.31
N GLU A 97 -17.41 -3.36 -3.48
CA GLU A 97 -18.42 -2.45 -4.06
C GLU A 97 -19.64 -2.30 -3.14
N SER A 98 -20.15 -3.41 -2.58
CA SER A 98 -21.28 -3.38 -1.66
C SER A 98 -21.00 -2.56 -0.40
N LEU A 99 -19.78 -2.68 0.16
CA LEU A 99 -19.36 -1.85 1.29
C LEU A 99 -19.26 -0.38 0.91
N LEU A 100 -18.68 -0.06 -0.25
CA LEU A 100 -18.54 1.33 -0.71
C LEU A 100 -19.89 2.01 -0.89
N PHE A 101 -20.91 1.30 -1.42
CA PHE A 101 -22.27 1.83 -1.50
C PHE A 101 -22.89 2.05 -0.10
N GLY A 102 -22.63 1.14 0.83
CA GLY A 102 -23.04 1.31 2.24
C GLY A 102 -22.36 2.52 2.88
N TRP A 103 -21.06 2.68 2.68
CA TRP A 103 -20.27 3.78 3.22
C TRP A 103 -20.70 5.13 2.65
N ASP A 104 -21.00 5.20 1.35
CA ASP A 104 -21.61 6.36 0.73
C ASP A 104 -22.94 6.73 1.41
N ARG A 105 -23.81 5.73 1.63
CA ARG A 105 -25.11 5.93 2.33
C ARG A 105 -24.95 6.50 3.75
N HIS A 106 -23.82 6.22 4.40
CA HIS A 106 -23.46 6.68 5.74
C HIS A 106 -22.54 7.91 5.75
N ASN A 107 -22.22 8.51 4.59
CA ASN A 107 -21.29 9.63 4.43
C ASN A 107 -19.85 9.33 4.91
N LEU A 108 -19.44 8.07 4.85
CA LEU A 108 -18.07 7.62 5.14
C LEU A 108 -17.23 7.72 3.86
N HIS A 109 -16.81 8.94 3.52
CA HIS A 109 -16.15 9.21 2.24
C HIS A 109 -14.63 9.30 2.32
N ASN A 110 -14.03 9.44 3.51
CA ASN A 110 -12.57 9.49 3.63
C ASN A 110 -12.02 8.09 3.89
N LEU A 111 -11.16 7.60 3.00
CA LEU A 111 -10.66 6.23 3.03
C LEU A 111 -9.12 6.20 3.08
N LEU A 112 -8.57 5.23 3.79
CA LEU A 112 -7.16 4.86 3.69
C LEU A 112 -7.05 3.48 3.05
N VAL A 113 -6.65 3.45 1.76
CA VAL A 113 -6.59 2.21 0.98
C VAL A 113 -5.27 1.49 1.20
N ILE A 114 -5.33 0.26 1.71
CA ILE A 114 -4.16 -0.54 2.08
C ILE A 114 -4.28 -1.98 1.55
N ALA A 115 -3.14 -2.66 1.40
CA ALA A 115 -3.13 -4.05 0.98
C ALA A 115 -3.68 -4.99 2.09
N GLY A 116 -3.44 -4.65 3.35
CA GLY A 116 -3.80 -5.47 4.51
C GLY A 116 -2.76 -6.52 4.90
N ASP A 117 -2.68 -6.83 6.20
CA ASP A 117 -1.80 -7.87 6.77
C ASP A 117 -2.36 -9.27 6.56
N TYR A 118 -1.54 -10.24 6.17
CA TYR A 118 -2.04 -11.59 5.90
C TYR A 118 -2.89 -12.17 7.05
N PRO A 119 -4.05 -12.82 6.77
CA PRO A 119 -4.94 -13.30 7.82
C PRO A 119 -4.25 -14.27 8.79
N LYS A 120 -4.54 -14.10 10.08
CA LYS A 120 -4.09 -15.00 11.17
C LYS A 120 -5.25 -15.86 11.66
N GLU A 121 -5.02 -16.64 12.71
CA GLU A 121 -6.01 -17.55 13.29
C GLU A 121 -7.30 -16.83 13.73
N GLY A 122 -8.42 -17.37 13.28
CA GLY A 122 -9.79 -16.95 13.61
C GLY A 122 -10.58 -18.11 14.21
N TYR A 123 -11.87 -18.17 13.89
CA TYR A 123 -12.75 -19.25 14.34
C TYR A 123 -12.27 -20.61 13.80
N CYS A 124 -11.92 -21.52 14.70
CA CYS A 124 -11.48 -22.89 14.39
C CYS A 124 -10.30 -23.00 13.40
N GLY A 125 -9.41 -22.00 13.34
CA GLY A 125 -8.16 -22.07 12.57
C GLY A 125 -7.93 -20.88 11.63
N TYR A 126 -7.12 -21.10 10.59
CA TYR A 126 -6.78 -20.06 9.60
C TYR A 126 -7.87 -19.90 8.54
N PRO A 127 -8.32 -18.68 8.24
CA PRO A 127 -9.26 -18.45 7.16
C PRO A 127 -8.57 -18.58 5.80
N LYS A 128 -9.37 -18.78 4.74
CA LYS A 128 -8.87 -18.68 3.36
C LYS A 128 -8.48 -17.22 3.08
N PRO A 129 -7.24 -16.94 2.64
CA PRO A 129 -6.84 -15.59 2.26
C PRO A 129 -7.60 -15.14 1.00
N VAL A 130 -8.13 -13.91 1.02
CA VAL A 130 -8.80 -13.29 -0.12
C VAL A 130 -8.11 -11.96 -0.43
N PHE A 131 -7.56 -11.87 -1.64
CA PHE A 131 -6.90 -10.68 -2.21
C PHE A 131 -7.27 -10.59 -3.71
N ASP A 132 -8.54 -10.31 -4.00
CA ASP A 132 -9.03 -10.24 -5.39
C ASP A 132 -8.56 -8.96 -6.09
N LEU A 133 -8.61 -7.84 -5.38
CA LEU A 133 -8.10 -6.54 -5.83
C LEU A 133 -6.85 -6.17 -5.01
N ASP A 134 -5.99 -5.34 -5.60
CA ASP A 134 -4.87 -4.73 -4.88
C ASP A 134 -5.13 -3.22 -4.75
N THR A 135 -4.24 -2.53 -4.03
CA THR A 135 -4.40 -1.09 -3.76
C THR A 135 -4.60 -0.25 -5.03
N ILE A 136 -3.95 -0.59 -6.14
CA ILE A 136 -4.08 0.18 -7.38
C ILE A 136 -5.43 -0.08 -8.03
N HIS A 137 -5.89 -1.33 -8.05
CA HIS A 137 -7.25 -1.66 -8.50
C HIS A 137 -8.33 -0.96 -7.69
N VAL A 138 -8.18 -0.88 -6.36
CA VAL A 138 -9.16 -0.22 -5.49
C VAL A 138 -9.15 1.29 -5.73
N LEU A 139 -7.99 1.92 -5.91
CA LEU A 139 -7.91 3.33 -6.28
C LEU A 139 -8.58 3.61 -7.62
N ASP A 140 -8.37 2.74 -8.62
CA ASP A 140 -9.04 2.83 -9.92
C ASP A 140 -10.57 2.70 -9.81
N LEU A 141 -11.06 1.74 -9.02
CA LEU A 141 -12.48 1.59 -8.71
C LEU A 141 -13.06 2.87 -8.07
N LEU A 142 -12.40 3.40 -7.03
CA LEU A 142 -12.84 4.61 -6.35
C LEU A 142 -12.81 5.83 -7.28
N SER A 143 -11.74 6.00 -8.05
CA SER A 143 -11.62 7.05 -9.06
C SER A 143 -12.71 6.95 -10.12
N SER A 144 -13.10 5.74 -10.52
CA SER A 144 -14.22 5.51 -11.43
C SER A 144 -15.56 5.91 -10.79
N MET A 145 -15.79 5.57 -9.51
CA MET A 145 -16.99 5.99 -8.75
C MET A 145 -17.07 7.51 -8.57
N ASN A 146 -15.95 8.18 -8.32
CA ASN A 146 -15.88 9.63 -8.22
C ASN A 146 -16.22 10.32 -9.56
N LYS A 147 -15.95 9.69 -10.71
CA LYS A 147 -16.22 10.24 -12.04
C LYS A 147 -17.65 9.96 -12.55
N ARG A 148 -18.40 9.04 -11.93
CA ARG A 148 -19.78 8.72 -12.37
C ARG A 148 -20.65 9.99 -12.41
N GLY A 149 -21.48 10.11 -13.43
CA GLY A 149 -22.37 11.26 -13.61
C GLY A 149 -21.73 12.53 -14.20
N GLN A 150 -20.42 12.55 -14.47
CA GLN A 150 -19.74 13.68 -15.14
C GLN A 150 -19.78 13.61 -16.68
N SER A 151 -20.29 12.51 -17.26
CA SER A 151 -20.52 12.41 -18.70
C SER A 151 -21.83 13.09 -19.09
N ILE A 152 -21.71 14.19 -19.82
CA ILE A 152 -22.81 14.78 -20.60
C ILE A 152 -23.18 13.76 -21.68
N GLN A 153 -24.43 13.29 -21.72
CA GLN A 153 -24.91 12.46 -22.82
C GLN A 153 -25.08 13.33 -24.07
N GLU A 154 -24.35 13.00 -25.13
CA GLU A 154 -24.70 13.37 -26.52
C GLU A 154 -25.83 12.50 -27.09
N ASN A 155 -26.28 11.44 -26.42
CA ASN A 155 -27.35 10.58 -26.92
C ASN A 155 -28.32 10.20 -25.81
N GLY A 156 -29.53 10.78 -25.85
CA GLY A 156 -30.60 10.73 -24.84
C GLY A 156 -31.20 9.35 -24.54
N ALA A 157 -30.38 8.40 -24.10
CA ALA A 157 -30.84 7.15 -23.51
C ALA A 157 -31.01 7.36 -22.00
N SER A 158 -32.26 7.40 -21.54
CA SER A 158 -32.65 7.51 -20.14
C SER A 158 -32.30 6.26 -19.32
N GLY A 159 -31.00 6.00 -19.11
CA GLY A 159 -30.53 5.12 -18.05
C GLY A 159 -30.53 5.88 -16.72
N LYS A 160 -30.83 5.22 -15.60
CA LYS A 160 -30.64 5.81 -14.27
C LYS A 160 -29.17 6.17 -14.10
N GLN A 161 -28.84 7.46 -14.20
CA GLN A 161 -27.47 7.93 -14.06
C GLN A 161 -27.08 7.83 -12.58
N GLU A 162 -26.12 6.95 -12.28
CA GLU A 162 -25.55 6.87 -10.94
C GLU A 162 -24.79 8.16 -10.62
N LYS A 163 -25.00 8.70 -9.41
CA LYS A 163 -24.37 9.94 -8.96
C LYS A 163 -22.89 9.69 -8.63
N SER A 164 -22.07 10.72 -8.82
CA SER A 164 -20.70 10.77 -8.32
C SER A 164 -20.68 10.53 -6.81
N ILE A 165 -19.77 9.68 -6.35
CA ILE A 165 -19.51 9.46 -4.93
C ILE A 165 -18.16 10.10 -4.61
N PRO A 166 -18.06 11.11 -3.75
CA PRO A 166 -16.84 11.88 -3.58
C PRO A 166 -15.91 11.22 -2.55
N PHE A 167 -15.33 10.04 -2.85
CA PHE A 167 -14.34 9.43 -1.97
C PHE A 167 -13.02 10.23 -1.93
N LEU A 168 -12.44 10.40 -0.74
CA LEU A 168 -11.07 10.91 -0.52
C LEU A 168 -10.16 9.70 -0.32
N LYS A 169 -9.12 9.59 -1.14
CA LYS A 169 -8.31 8.36 -1.28
C LYS A 169 -6.92 8.54 -0.68
N GLY A 170 -6.76 8.19 0.58
CA GLY A 170 -5.46 8.06 1.22
C GLY A 170 -4.76 6.77 0.85
N VAL A 171 -3.42 6.79 0.80
CA VAL A 171 -2.58 5.60 0.58
C VAL A 171 -1.39 5.55 1.53
N VAL A 172 -0.80 4.37 1.72
CA VAL A 172 0.38 4.21 2.58
C VAL A 172 1.67 3.98 1.77
N VAL A 173 2.80 4.60 2.14
CA VAL A 173 4.14 4.28 1.57
C VAL A 173 5.16 4.03 2.68
N SER A 174 6.06 3.06 2.50
CA SER A 174 7.12 2.80 3.50
C SER A 174 8.50 3.25 2.98
N PRO A 175 9.07 4.34 3.51
CA PRO A 175 10.47 4.71 3.24
C PRO A 175 11.47 3.94 4.10
N PHE A 176 11.00 3.18 5.10
CA PHE A 176 11.83 2.52 6.12
C PHE A 176 12.38 1.15 5.70
N LYS A 177 12.62 0.96 4.40
CA LYS A 177 13.18 -0.29 3.86
C LYS A 177 14.70 -0.27 3.90
N ILE A 178 15.28 -1.43 4.27
CA ILE A 178 16.72 -1.63 4.39
C ILE A 178 17.35 -1.92 3.03
N LEU A 179 16.72 -2.77 2.21
CA LEU A 179 17.28 -3.14 0.91
C LEU A 179 16.85 -2.16 -0.20
N GLU A 180 17.76 -1.91 -1.14
CA GLU A 180 17.48 -1.15 -2.37
C GLU A 180 16.25 -1.68 -3.10
N SER A 181 16.19 -3.00 -3.33
CA SER A 181 15.10 -3.68 -4.04
C SER A 181 13.75 -3.60 -3.32
N GLU A 182 13.75 -3.38 -2.01
CA GLU A 182 12.53 -3.17 -1.23
C GLU A 182 12.09 -1.72 -1.28
N LEU A 183 13.02 -0.79 -1.04
CA LEU A 183 12.76 0.66 -1.00
C LEU A 183 12.31 1.19 -2.36
N VAL A 184 13.09 0.91 -3.41
CA VAL A 184 12.82 1.44 -4.75
C VAL A 184 11.46 0.95 -5.26
N MET A 185 11.08 -0.29 -4.94
CA MET A 185 9.77 -0.83 -5.29
C MET A 185 8.61 -0.19 -4.51
N GLN A 186 8.83 0.31 -3.28
CA GLN A 186 7.82 1.13 -2.59
C GLN A 186 7.60 2.46 -3.33
N TYR A 187 8.69 3.10 -3.76
CA TYR A 187 8.62 4.35 -4.51
C TYR A 187 8.02 4.18 -5.91
N TYR A 188 8.37 3.12 -6.64
CA TYR A 188 7.73 2.81 -7.93
C TYR A 188 6.23 2.55 -7.77
N LYS A 189 5.81 1.86 -6.71
CA LYS A 189 4.37 1.72 -6.40
C LYS A 189 3.72 3.04 -6.03
N LEU A 190 4.45 3.99 -5.42
CA LEU A 190 3.91 5.32 -5.11
C LEU A 190 3.52 6.07 -6.40
N HIS A 191 4.34 6.01 -7.46
CA HIS A 191 3.98 6.55 -8.77
C HIS A 191 2.64 6.00 -9.27
N ARG A 192 2.46 4.67 -9.23
CA ARG A 192 1.20 4.03 -9.63
C ARG A 192 0.01 4.45 -8.76
N LYS A 193 0.21 4.65 -7.46
CA LYS A 193 -0.84 5.13 -6.53
C LYS A 193 -1.29 6.54 -6.90
N VAL A 194 -0.34 7.45 -7.13
CA VAL A 194 -0.63 8.82 -7.55
C VAL A 194 -1.35 8.82 -8.90
N ALA A 195 -0.86 8.04 -9.88
CA ALA A 195 -1.48 7.93 -11.19
C ALA A 195 -2.91 7.34 -11.14
N ALA A 196 -3.19 6.42 -10.21
CA ALA A 196 -4.53 5.87 -9.99
C ALA A 196 -5.48 6.83 -9.22
N GLY A 197 -5.00 8.02 -8.87
CA GLY A 197 -5.79 9.08 -8.24
C GLY A 197 -5.79 9.04 -6.71
N ALA A 198 -4.69 8.67 -6.07
CA ALA A 198 -4.51 8.91 -4.64
C ALA A 198 -4.50 10.42 -4.34
N ASP A 199 -5.20 10.84 -3.29
CA ASP A 199 -5.35 12.24 -2.90
C ASP A 199 -4.35 12.67 -1.83
N PHE A 200 -3.86 11.75 -0.98
CA PHE A 200 -2.83 12.01 0.02
C PHE A 200 -2.10 10.72 0.42
N VAL A 201 -0.95 10.86 1.08
CA VAL A 201 -0.08 9.77 1.51
C VAL A 201 0.08 9.80 3.03
N ILE A 202 0.03 8.64 3.68
CA ILE A 202 0.52 8.46 5.05
C ILE A 202 1.76 7.57 4.98
N THR A 203 2.85 7.93 5.67
CA THR A 203 4.00 7.03 5.75
C THR A 203 3.66 5.79 6.58
N GLN A 204 4.29 4.66 6.30
CA GLN A 204 4.36 3.58 7.28
C GLN A 204 5.08 4.10 8.54
N LEU A 205 4.90 3.46 9.70
CA LEU A 205 5.63 3.81 10.90
C LEU A 205 7.14 3.58 10.74
N GLY A 206 7.92 4.47 11.37
CA GLY A 206 9.37 4.44 11.41
C GLY A 206 9.89 5.54 12.33
N TYR A 207 11.18 5.49 12.66
CA TYR A 207 11.79 6.36 13.68
C TYR A 207 13.06 7.06 13.18
N ASP A 208 13.29 7.07 11.86
CA ASP A 208 14.51 7.61 11.25
C ASP A 208 14.24 8.89 10.46
N ALA A 209 14.71 10.03 10.96
CA ALA A 209 14.49 11.36 10.39
C ALA A 209 15.05 11.47 8.96
N ARG A 210 16.18 10.82 8.68
CA ARG A 210 16.76 10.82 7.33
C ARG A 210 15.87 10.04 6.35
N LYS A 211 15.21 8.97 6.77
CA LYS A 211 14.20 8.26 5.95
C LYS A 211 12.93 9.06 5.73
N PHE A 212 12.46 9.82 6.71
CA PHE A 212 11.35 10.76 6.48
C PHE A 212 11.73 11.85 5.47
N HIS A 213 12.93 12.44 5.59
CA HIS A 213 13.41 13.43 4.63
C HIS A 213 13.61 12.83 3.21
N GLU A 214 14.04 11.57 3.12
CA GLU A 214 14.25 10.86 1.84
C GLU A 214 12.97 10.79 1.01
N LEU A 215 11.82 10.53 1.65
CA LEU A 215 10.52 10.49 0.96
C LEU A 215 10.14 11.86 0.40
N LEU A 216 10.26 12.93 1.20
CA LEU A 216 9.96 14.30 0.74
C LEU A 216 10.83 14.69 -0.45
N GLN A 217 12.13 14.41 -0.36
CA GLN A 217 13.07 14.71 -1.43
C GLN A 217 12.76 13.91 -2.69
N TYR A 218 12.38 12.63 -2.55
CA TYR A 218 11.94 11.80 -3.67
C TYR A 218 10.67 12.36 -4.33
N MET A 219 9.64 12.66 -3.54
CA MET A 219 8.38 13.21 -4.05
C MET A 219 8.60 14.55 -4.76
N LYS A 220 9.41 15.44 -4.17
CA LYS A 220 9.78 16.73 -4.79
C LYS A 220 10.54 16.55 -6.11
N GLN A 221 11.58 15.73 -6.14
CA GLN A 221 12.39 15.53 -7.35
C GLN A 221 11.61 14.83 -8.47
N LYS A 222 10.67 13.95 -8.12
CA LYS A 222 9.83 13.21 -9.08
C LYS A 222 8.46 13.86 -9.32
N GLN A 223 8.23 15.07 -8.79
CA GLN A 223 7.01 15.88 -9.00
C GLN A 223 5.71 15.18 -8.58
N LEU A 224 5.76 14.41 -7.49
CA LEU A 224 4.59 13.79 -6.87
C LEU A 224 3.94 14.76 -5.90
N ASN A 225 3.11 15.66 -6.44
CA ASN A 225 2.54 16.81 -5.72
C ASN A 225 1.20 16.45 -5.04
N ILE A 226 1.24 15.53 -4.07
CA ILE A 226 0.10 15.27 -3.18
C ILE A 226 0.54 15.36 -1.71
N PRO A 227 -0.36 15.77 -0.81
CA PRO A 227 -0.05 15.92 0.61
C PRO A 227 0.49 14.62 1.23
N VAL A 228 1.46 14.75 2.14
CA VAL A 228 2.09 13.64 2.84
C VAL A 228 2.09 13.86 4.35
N LEU A 229 1.54 12.90 5.06
CA LEU A 229 1.46 12.85 6.52
C LEU A 229 2.49 11.86 7.05
N GLY A 230 3.33 12.31 7.98
CA GLY A 230 4.30 11.45 8.66
C GLY A 230 3.62 10.67 9.79
N ASN A 231 3.82 9.35 9.84
CA ASN A 231 3.27 8.53 10.91
C ASN A 231 4.11 8.67 12.20
N VAL A 232 3.46 9.09 13.29
CA VAL A 232 4.02 9.21 14.64
C VAL A 232 3.39 8.13 15.51
N PHE A 233 4.01 6.95 15.51
CA PHE A 233 3.53 5.83 16.29
C PHE A 233 4.17 5.81 17.69
N ILE A 234 3.35 5.61 18.73
CA ILE A 234 3.74 5.59 20.14
C ILE A 234 3.54 4.17 20.70
N PRO A 235 4.50 3.25 20.50
CA PRO A 235 4.31 1.86 20.84
C PRO A 235 4.44 1.60 22.34
N SER A 236 3.69 0.62 22.86
CA SER A 236 4.04 0.00 24.15
C SER A 236 5.24 -0.94 23.96
N LEU A 237 5.99 -1.23 25.02
CA LEU A 237 7.14 -2.14 24.95
C LEU A 237 6.76 -3.51 24.34
N LYS A 238 5.53 -4.00 24.60
CA LYS A 238 5.06 -5.25 24.03
C LYS A 238 4.91 -5.18 22.51
N VAL A 239 4.44 -4.05 21.99
CA VAL A 239 4.35 -3.82 20.54
C VAL A 239 5.75 -3.68 19.93
N VAL A 240 6.66 -2.98 20.60
CA VAL A 240 8.07 -2.87 20.16
C VAL A 240 8.71 -4.25 20.00
N GLU A 241 8.53 -5.14 21.00
CA GLU A 241 9.04 -6.53 20.95
C GLU A 241 8.50 -7.27 19.71
N LEU A 242 7.19 -7.20 19.45
CA LEU A 242 6.58 -7.84 18.27
C LEU A 242 7.10 -7.26 16.94
N MET A 243 7.35 -5.95 16.87
CA MET A 243 7.93 -5.31 15.68
C MET A 243 9.38 -5.73 15.47
N HIS A 244 10.17 -5.77 16.55
CA HIS A 244 11.58 -6.17 16.52
C HIS A 244 11.76 -7.63 16.11
N GLU A 245 10.93 -8.54 16.62
CA GLU A 245 10.91 -9.95 16.23
C GLU A 245 10.35 -10.21 14.82
N GLY A 246 9.90 -9.18 14.10
CA GLY A 246 9.32 -9.30 12.77
C GLY A 246 7.92 -9.94 12.72
N LYS A 247 7.22 -9.99 13.86
CA LYS A 247 5.84 -10.52 13.97
C LYS A 247 4.78 -9.54 13.46
N LEU A 248 5.15 -8.27 13.32
CA LEU A 248 4.36 -7.21 12.68
C LEU A 248 4.99 -6.83 11.33
N PRO A 249 4.36 -7.24 10.21
CA PRO A 249 4.91 -7.00 8.88
C PRO A 249 5.18 -5.52 8.58
N GLY A 250 6.26 -5.26 7.85
CA GLY A 250 6.56 -3.92 7.32
C GLY A 250 7.08 -2.89 8.35
N CYS A 251 7.12 -3.25 9.63
CA CYS A 251 7.69 -2.45 10.71
C CYS A 251 9.18 -2.79 10.89
N LEU A 252 10.00 -1.78 11.21
CA LEU A 252 11.41 -1.99 11.55
C LEU A 252 11.71 -1.31 12.87
N ILE A 253 12.07 -2.12 13.88
CA ILE A 253 12.69 -1.65 15.13
C ILE A 253 14.12 -2.20 15.14
N PRO A 254 15.12 -1.33 14.89
CA PRO A 254 16.53 -1.68 15.01
C PRO A 254 16.92 -2.05 16.45
N ASP A 255 17.95 -2.86 16.60
CA ASP A 255 18.43 -3.36 17.89
C ASP A 255 18.70 -2.21 18.89
N SER A 256 19.35 -1.14 18.43
CA SER A 256 19.65 0.05 19.24
C SER A 256 18.39 0.71 19.81
N LEU A 257 17.34 0.87 19.01
CA LEU A 257 16.07 1.44 19.46
C LEU A 257 15.36 0.48 20.43
N TYR A 258 15.40 -0.82 20.16
CA TYR A 258 14.79 -1.82 21.03
C TYR A 258 15.46 -1.86 22.41
N GLU A 259 16.79 -1.88 22.46
CA GLU A 259 17.58 -1.84 23.69
C GLU A 259 17.32 -0.55 24.48
N GLN A 260 17.28 0.60 23.79
CA GLN A 260 16.95 1.87 24.41
C GLN A 260 15.55 1.83 25.04
N MET A 261 14.53 1.35 24.31
CA MET A 261 13.16 1.26 24.83
C MET A 261 13.03 0.26 25.98
N GLN A 262 13.81 -0.82 25.99
CA GLN A 262 13.90 -1.74 27.13
C GLN A 262 14.52 -1.08 28.36
N TRP A 263 15.56 -0.28 28.17
CA TRP A 263 16.19 0.47 29.26
C TRP A 263 15.24 1.51 29.85
N GLU A 264 14.58 2.30 28.99
CA GLU A 264 13.56 3.27 29.38
C GLU A 264 12.41 2.61 30.15
N ALA A 265 12.04 1.37 29.82
CA ALA A 265 10.98 0.65 30.50
C ALA A 265 11.31 0.24 31.95
N ARG A 266 12.56 0.41 32.41
CA ARG A 266 12.98 0.14 33.80
C ARG A 266 12.58 1.27 34.77
N THR A 267 12.13 2.42 34.26
CA THR A 267 11.63 3.53 35.09
C THR A 267 10.28 3.18 35.75
N ALA A 268 9.90 3.94 36.78
CA ALA A 268 8.65 3.72 37.53
C ALA A 268 7.39 3.78 36.64
N ASP A 269 7.39 4.61 35.60
CA ASP A 269 6.31 4.77 34.63
C ASP A 269 6.40 3.80 33.44
N LYS A 270 7.33 2.84 33.49
CA LYS A 270 7.58 1.83 32.44
C LYS A 270 7.87 2.46 31.08
N GLY A 271 8.70 3.51 31.07
CA GLY A 271 9.13 4.22 29.86
C GLY A 271 8.03 5.03 29.18
N LYS A 272 6.90 5.32 29.86
CA LYS A 272 5.77 6.06 29.26
C LYS A 272 6.19 7.47 28.84
N LYS A 273 6.85 8.22 29.71
CA LYS A 273 7.31 9.57 29.42
C LYS A 273 8.28 9.58 28.25
N ALA A 274 9.26 8.68 28.24
CA ALA A 274 10.26 8.61 27.17
C ALA A 274 9.64 8.33 25.78
N ARG A 275 8.65 7.42 25.69
CA ARG A 275 7.94 7.19 24.40
C ARG A 275 7.13 8.41 23.95
N LEU A 276 6.54 9.17 24.87
CA LEU A 276 5.83 10.41 24.54
C LEU A 276 6.79 11.53 24.11
N GLU A 277 7.92 11.69 24.81
CA GLU A 277 8.96 12.66 24.45
C GLU A 277 9.54 12.38 23.06
N ARG A 278 9.79 11.11 22.72
CA ARG A 278 10.21 10.73 21.36
C ARG A 278 9.16 11.01 20.30
N ALA A 279 7.88 10.79 20.60
CA ALA A 279 6.79 11.14 19.70
C ALA A 279 6.72 12.65 19.46
N ALA A 280 6.91 13.46 20.51
CA ALA A 280 6.98 14.90 20.41
C ALA A 280 8.17 15.37 19.56
N LYS A 281 9.36 14.77 19.77
CA LYS A 281 10.54 15.05 18.93
C LYS A 281 10.29 14.71 17.46
N LEU A 282 9.71 13.53 17.19
CA LEU A 282 9.40 13.12 15.82
C LEU A 282 8.38 14.06 15.18
N LEU A 283 7.33 14.44 15.89
CA LEU A 283 6.33 15.40 15.41
C LEU A 283 6.96 16.77 15.10
N ALA A 284 7.84 17.27 15.97
CA ALA A 284 8.58 18.52 15.73
C ALA A 284 9.48 18.43 14.48
N VAL A 285 10.19 17.31 14.30
CA VAL A 285 11.00 17.07 13.10
C VAL A 285 10.14 16.99 11.84
N LEU A 286 8.98 16.32 11.87
CA LEU A 286 8.08 16.27 10.71
C LEU A 286 7.57 17.66 10.31
N LYS A 287 7.18 18.50 11.28
CA LYS A 287 6.84 19.91 11.05
C LYS A 287 8.00 20.67 10.42
N GLY A 288 9.21 20.53 11.00
CA GLY A 288 10.41 21.21 10.52
C GLY A 288 10.90 20.78 9.14
N LEU A 289 10.72 19.50 8.79
CA LEU A 289 11.04 18.96 7.47
C LEU A 289 10.07 19.45 6.38
N GLY A 290 8.88 19.92 6.76
CA GLY A 290 7.83 20.35 5.83
C GLY A 290 6.91 19.22 5.36
N TYR A 291 6.58 18.27 6.24
CA TYR A 291 5.41 17.41 6.01
C TYR A 291 4.12 18.23 6.11
N ASP A 292 3.11 17.90 5.31
CA ASP A 292 1.79 18.57 5.34
C ASP A 292 0.99 18.23 6.61
N GLY A 293 1.39 17.16 7.32
CA GLY A 293 0.75 16.78 8.56
C GLY A 293 1.37 15.58 9.25
N ALA A 294 0.70 15.12 10.30
CA ALA A 294 1.06 13.91 11.05
C ALA A 294 -0.15 13.00 11.28
N HIS A 295 0.14 11.70 11.25
CA HIS A 295 -0.79 10.64 11.59
C HIS A 295 -0.32 9.97 12.89
N ILE A 296 -0.96 10.29 14.00
CA ILE A 296 -0.55 9.86 15.35
C ILE A 296 -1.30 8.59 15.71
N GLY A 297 -0.62 7.60 16.29
CA GLY A 297 -1.26 6.36 16.72
C GLY A 297 -0.51 5.67 17.84
N GLY A 298 -1.18 4.77 18.57
CA GLY A 298 -0.53 3.98 19.61
C GLY A 298 -1.51 3.31 20.57
N PRO A 299 -1.16 2.15 21.14
CA PRO A 299 -2.04 1.43 22.04
C PRO A 299 -2.21 2.18 23.38
N ALA A 300 -3.45 2.23 23.88
CA ALA A 300 -3.79 2.73 25.21
C ALA A 300 -3.31 4.16 25.52
N LEU A 301 -3.29 5.02 24.50
CA LEU A 301 -3.08 6.46 24.69
C LEU A 301 -4.33 7.11 25.30
N THR A 302 -4.11 8.13 26.12
CA THR A 302 -5.16 8.99 26.66
C THR A 302 -5.08 10.37 26.02
N PHE A 303 -6.15 11.17 26.12
CA PHE A 303 -6.13 12.54 25.61
C PHE A 303 -5.00 13.38 26.23
N LYS A 304 -4.71 13.20 27.53
CA LYS A 304 -3.57 13.87 28.20
C LYS A 304 -2.22 13.52 27.58
N ASP A 305 -2.07 12.29 27.10
CA ASP A 305 -0.84 11.86 26.44
C ASP A 305 -0.68 12.56 25.08
N LEU A 306 -1.79 12.71 24.33
CA LEU A 306 -1.80 13.44 23.07
C LEU A 306 -1.50 14.93 23.29
N ASP A 307 -2.16 15.54 24.27
CA ASP A 307 -1.95 16.94 24.62
C ASP A 307 -0.50 17.23 25.01
N PHE A 308 0.12 16.33 25.79
CA PHE A 308 1.55 16.40 26.10
C PHE A 308 2.41 16.35 24.83
N VAL A 309 2.16 15.40 23.93
CA VAL A 309 2.94 15.24 22.70
C VAL A 309 2.84 16.49 21.82
N LEU A 310 1.63 17.00 21.61
CA LEU A 310 1.39 18.19 20.79
C LEU A 310 2.06 19.43 21.40
N THR A 311 1.85 19.67 22.70
CA THR A 311 2.43 20.82 23.40
C THR A 311 3.95 20.78 23.40
N GLN A 312 4.55 19.61 23.65
CA GLN A 312 6.00 19.45 23.61
C GLN A 312 6.56 19.61 22.20
N ALA A 313 5.88 19.09 21.18
CA ALA A 313 6.32 19.26 19.79
C ALA A 313 6.35 20.74 19.38
N ASP A 314 5.34 21.52 19.77
CA ASP A 314 5.29 22.96 19.45
C ASP A 314 6.40 23.76 20.15
N GLN A 315 6.87 23.33 21.32
CA GLN A 315 8.03 23.93 21.99
C GLN A 315 9.35 23.60 21.28
N LEU A 316 9.44 22.38 20.75
CA LEU A 316 10.64 21.83 20.14
C LEU A 316 10.81 22.21 18.66
N VAL A 317 9.74 22.59 17.96
CA VAL A 317 9.75 22.81 16.50
C VAL A 317 10.71 23.91 16.06
N SER A 318 10.98 24.92 16.90
CA SER A 318 11.89 26.02 16.55
C SER A 318 13.36 25.59 16.42
N ASP A 319 13.74 24.48 17.05
CA ASP A 319 15.10 23.91 17.04
C ASP A 319 15.08 22.44 16.61
N TRP A 320 14.17 22.09 15.68
CA TRP A 320 13.95 20.69 15.29
C TRP A 320 15.20 20.02 14.72
N GLN A 321 16.13 20.78 14.12
CA GLN A 321 17.38 20.24 13.55
C GLN A 321 18.28 19.62 14.63
N SER A 322 18.26 20.15 15.86
CA SER A 322 19.05 19.59 16.97
C SER A 322 18.54 18.22 17.43
N LEU A 323 17.30 17.86 17.05
CA LEU A 323 16.65 16.58 17.38
C LEU A 323 16.97 15.46 16.40
N ILE A 324 17.55 15.76 15.22
CA ILE A 324 17.85 14.77 14.18
C ILE A 324 18.71 13.60 14.72
N PRO A 325 19.77 13.83 15.53
CA PRO A 325 20.58 12.74 16.08
C PRO A 325 19.79 11.77 16.97
N ASP A 326 18.76 12.26 17.67
CA ASP A 326 17.89 11.46 18.54
C ASP A 326 16.91 10.56 17.77
N LEU A 327 16.82 10.76 16.44
CA LEU A 327 15.92 10.06 15.52
C LEU A 327 16.71 9.45 14.37
N SER A 328 17.89 8.88 14.65
CA SER A 328 18.76 8.22 13.67
C SER A 328 18.99 6.76 14.09
N PHE A 329 17.97 5.92 13.90
CA PHE A 329 18.01 4.52 14.34
C PHE A 329 18.32 3.52 13.22
N CYS A 330 18.30 3.91 11.94
CA CYS A 330 18.51 2.96 10.86
C CYS A 330 19.87 2.23 10.97
N PRO A 331 19.91 0.90 10.79
CA PRO A 331 21.17 0.15 10.79
C PRO A 331 22.15 0.67 9.72
N PRO A 332 23.47 0.61 9.94
CA PRO A 332 24.47 1.11 8.97
C PRO A 332 24.36 0.49 7.56
N VAL A 333 23.86 -0.73 7.45
CA VAL A 333 23.65 -1.46 6.18
C VAL A 333 22.43 -0.98 5.38
N THR A 334 21.68 0.00 5.90
CA THR A 334 20.46 0.51 5.27
C THR A 334 20.78 1.23 3.98
N PHE A 335 20.13 0.81 2.89
CA PHE A 335 20.17 1.54 1.63
C PHE A 335 19.42 2.87 1.77
N HIS A 336 20.06 3.96 1.36
CA HIS A 336 19.45 5.28 1.23
C HIS A 336 19.42 5.70 -0.24
N TYR A 337 18.28 6.25 -0.68
CA TYR A 337 18.09 6.66 -2.07
C TYR A 337 18.99 7.86 -2.44
N TYR A 338 19.34 8.68 -1.45
CA TYR A 338 20.18 9.87 -1.59
C TYR A 338 21.44 9.78 -0.70
N GLU A 339 22.53 10.42 -1.16
CA GLU A 339 23.76 10.54 -0.40
C GLU A 339 23.52 11.33 0.90
N LYS A 340 24.22 10.96 1.98
CA LYS A 340 24.07 11.61 3.29
C LYS A 340 24.69 13.00 3.26
N ASP A 341 24.03 13.98 3.83
CA ASP A 341 24.65 15.25 4.17
C ASP A 341 25.26 15.16 5.57
N GLU A 342 26.60 15.13 5.67
CA GLU A 342 27.28 14.99 6.96
C GLU A 342 27.12 16.21 7.87
N LYS A 343 26.73 17.38 7.33
CA LYS A 343 26.51 18.59 8.15
C LYS A 343 25.17 18.54 8.87
N THR A 344 24.14 18.07 8.17
CA THR A 344 22.75 18.09 8.69
C THR A 344 22.30 16.74 9.23
N GLY A 345 22.99 15.64 8.88
CA GLY A 345 22.55 14.28 9.16
C GLY A 345 21.44 13.77 8.24
N LEU A 346 20.93 14.61 7.32
CA LEU A 346 19.84 14.30 6.41
C LEU A 346 20.37 13.85 5.03
N ASN A 347 19.63 14.15 3.96
CA ASN A 347 19.97 13.75 2.58
C ASN A 347 20.40 14.96 1.76
N THR A 348 21.40 14.78 0.92
CA THR A 348 21.74 15.72 -0.15
C THR A 348 20.75 15.59 -1.32
N GLY A 349 20.80 16.49 -2.30
CA GLY A 349 20.00 16.35 -3.54
C GLY A 349 20.51 15.28 -4.53
N ARG A 350 21.57 14.53 -4.20
CA ARG A 350 22.24 13.61 -5.13
C ARG A 350 21.81 12.17 -4.86
N GLU A 351 21.28 11.50 -5.89
CA GLU A 351 20.92 10.08 -5.79
C GLU A 351 22.17 9.23 -5.53
N THR A 352 22.06 8.27 -4.61
CA THR A 352 23.09 7.25 -4.37
C THR A 352 23.32 6.45 -5.65
N VAL A 353 24.58 6.27 -6.03
CA VAL A 353 24.95 5.43 -7.19
C VAL A 353 24.50 4.00 -6.93
N ARG A 354 23.55 3.51 -7.74
CA ARG A 354 23.09 2.11 -7.74
C ARG A 354 23.96 1.34 -8.73
N PRO A 355 24.94 0.52 -8.29
CA PRO A 355 25.83 -0.16 -9.21
C PRO A 355 25.02 -1.09 -10.13
N PRO A 356 25.34 -1.12 -11.45
CA PRO A 356 24.65 -1.99 -12.39
C PRO A 356 24.91 -3.45 -12.02
N ALA A 357 23.88 -4.28 -12.10
CA ALA A 357 24.03 -5.71 -11.99
C ALA A 357 24.39 -6.30 -13.36
N LYS A 358 25.23 -7.34 -13.41
CA LYS A 358 25.47 -8.06 -14.67
C LYS A 358 24.41 -9.14 -14.86
N PRO A 359 23.85 -9.30 -16.06
CA PRO A 359 22.91 -10.38 -16.31
C PRO A 359 23.64 -11.73 -16.16
N PRO A 360 22.97 -12.77 -15.62
CA PRO A 360 23.55 -14.10 -15.58
C PRO A 360 23.79 -14.64 -17.00
N TRP A 361 24.83 -15.44 -17.17
CA TRP A 361 25.22 -16.02 -18.48
C TRP A 361 24.10 -16.84 -19.14
N LEU A 362 23.29 -17.53 -18.33
CA LEU A 362 22.01 -18.14 -18.71
C LEU A 362 20.88 -17.38 -18.02
N SER A 363 20.23 -16.49 -18.77
CA SER A 363 19.09 -15.73 -18.27
C SER A 363 17.78 -16.35 -18.73
N ALA A 364 17.08 -17.01 -17.78
CA ALA A 364 15.70 -17.45 -17.99
C ALA A 364 14.78 -16.27 -18.36
N TYR A 365 15.08 -15.06 -17.87
CA TYR A 365 14.37 -13.84 -18.24
C TYR A 365 14.55 -13.52 -19.73
N SER A 366 15.79 -13.44 -20.22
CA SER A 366 16.09 -13.08 -21.60
C SER A 366 15.52 -14.08 -22.59
N PHE A 367 15.62 -15.38 -22.28
CA PHE A 367 15.00 -16.42 -23.10
C PHE A 367 13.48 -16.26 -23.14
N SER A 368 12.83 -16.10 -21.98
CA SER A 368 11.37 -15.95 -21.92
C SER A 368 10.88 -14.68 -22.60
N HIS A 369 11.62 -13.58 -22.45
CA HIS A 369 11.36 -12.30 -23.11
C HIS A 369 11.44 -12.45 -24.63
N TRP A 370 12.51 -13.06 -25.15
CA TRP A 370 12.67 -13.30 -26.58
C TRP A 370 11.57 -14.20 -27.14
N VAL A 371 11.15 -15.25 -26.42
CA VAL A 371 10.01 -16.08 -26.82
C VAL A 371 8.73 -15.23 -26.88
N HIS A 372 8.51 -14.37 -25.87
CA HIS A 372 7.35 -13.48 -25.84
C HIS A 372 7.35 -12.50 -27.01
N GLU A 373 8.47 -11.82 -27.27
CA GLU A 373 8.61 -10.90 -28.41
C GLU A 373 8.42 -11.60 -29.75
N ALA A 374 8.91 -12.83 -29.90
CA ALA A 374 8.77 -13.55 -31.15
C ALA A 374 7.35 -14.04 -31.40
N ALA A 375 6.64 -14.54 -30.38
CA ALA A 375 5.39 -15.27 -30.55
C ALA A 375 4.14 -14.51 -30.08
N PHE A 376 4.25 -13.59 -29.12
CA PHE A 376 3.10 -12.94 -28.48
C PHE A 376 2.97 -11.45 -28.82
N GLU A 377 4.05 -10.76 -29.20
CA GLU A 377 3.92 -9.37 -29.68
C GLU A 377 3.37 -9.33 -31.12
N PRO A 378 2.41 -8.44 -31.46
CA PRO A 378 1.86 -8.34 -32.82
C PRO A 378 2.91 -8.15 -33.93
N GLU A 379 4.01 -7.48 -33.62
CA GLU A 379 5.14 -7.25 -34.53
C GLU A 379 6.13 -8.44 -34.58
N GLY A 380 5.90 -9.47 -33.76
CA GLY A 380 6.75 -10.64 -33.61
C GLY A 380 6.78 -11.54 -34.84
N ARG A 381 7.98 -12.00 -35.23
CA ARG A 381 8.19 -12.84 -36.42
C ARG A 381 7.44 -14.18 -36.45
N LEU A 382 7.02 -14.69 -35.29
CA LEU A 382 6.25 -15.94 -35.16
C LEU A 382 4.78 -15.68 -34.79
N TYR A 383 4.37 -14.43 -34.55
CA TYR A 383 3.06 -14.09 -34.02
C TYR A 383 1.92 -14.69 -34.84
N ASP A 384 1.86 -14.40 -36.15
CA ASP A 384 0.80 -14.89 -37.02
C ASP A 384 0.76 -16.42 -37.12
N PHE A 385 1.94 -17.05 -37.16
CA PHE A 385 2.04 -18.50 -37.21
C PHE A 385 1.53 -19.14 -35.91
N CYS A 386 1.97 -18.63 -34.76
CA CYS A 386 1.56 -19.10 -33.44
C CYS A 386 0.06 -18.86 -33.21
N LYS A 387 -0.45 -17.66 -33.54
CA LYS A 387 -1.87 -17.31 -33.47
C LYS A 387 -2.73 -18.26 -34.28
N LYS A 388 -2.44 -18.41 -35.59
CA LYS A 388 -3.21 -19.29 -36.49
C LYS A 388 -3.19 -20.74 -36.03
N THR A 389 -2.02 -21.23 -35.62
CA THR A 389 -1.87 -22.61 -35.15
C THR A 389 -2.60 -22.86 -33.84
N CYS A 390 -2.46 -21.96 -32.88
CA CYS A 390 -3.11 -22.06 -31.56
C CYS A 390 -4.63 -22.06 -31.68
N LEU A 391 -5.20 -21.11 -32.43
CA LEU A 391 -6.65 -21.01 -32.62
C LEU A 391 -7.22 -22.21 -33.39
N ARG A 392 -6.55 -22.68 -34.45
CA ARG A 392 -6.97 -23.88 -35.18
C ARG A 392 -6.98 -25.12 -34.29
N LEU A 393 -5.96 -25.31 -33.44
CA LEU A 393 -5.90 -26.46 -32.54
C LEU A 393 -7.01 -26.41 -31.48
N ASP A 394 -7.33 -25.23 -30.95
CA ASP A 394 -8.40 -25.01 -29.96
C ASP A 394 -9.81 -25.31 -30.52
N GLU A 395 -10.01 -25.19 -31.83
CA GLU A 395 -11.29 -25.54 -32.50
C GLU A 395 -11.45 -27.05 -32.78
N THR A 396 -10.42 -27.86 -32.51
CA THR A 396 -10.43 -29.30 -32.77
C THR A 396 -10.45 -30.11 -31.47
N ARG A 397 -10.46 -31.44 -31.58
CA ARG A 397 -10.27 -32.36 -30.45
C ARG A 397 -8.92 -32.17 -29.73
N MET A 398 -7.98 -31.40 -30.31
CA MET A 398 -6.66 -31.10 -29.73
C MET A 398 -6.69 -29.99 -28.67
N ARG A 399 -7.83 -29.34 -28.43
CA ARG A 399 -8.00 -28.30 -27.40
C ARG A 399 -7.50 -28.72 -26.01
N GLY A 400 -7.93 -29.89 -25.53
CA GLY A 400 -7.52 -30.43 -24.24
C GLY A 400 -6.01 -30.66 -24.16
N PRO A 401 -5.42 -31.46 -25.08
CA PRO A 401 -3.97 -31.65 -25.17
C PRO A 401 -3.16 -30.35 -25.24
N LEU A 402 -3.60 -29.36 -26.03
CA LEU A 402 -2.93 -28.05 -26.12
C LEU A 402 -2.90 -27.34 -24.76
N SER A 403 -4.04 -27.26 -24.08
CA SER A 403 -4.15 -26.64 -22.75
C SER A 403 -3.27 -27.35 -21.71
N THR A 404 -3.26 -28.70 -21.73
CA THR A 404 -2.40 -29.51 -20.85
C THR A 404 -0.93 -29.27 -21.14
N PHE A 405 -0.53 -29.23 -22.42
CA PHE A 405 0.84 -28.94 -22.84
C PHE A 405 1.27 -27.55 -22.36
N GLU A 406 0.47 -26.51 -22.61
CA GLU A 406 0.73 -25.16 -22.09
C GLU A 406 0.93 -25.19 -20.57
N HIS A 407 0.00 -25.82 -19.84
CA HIS A 407 0.06 -25.85 -18.39
C HIS A 407 1.34 -26.51 -17.88
N ILE A 408 1.70 -27.68 -18.41
CA ILE A 408 2.93 -28.40 -18.02
C ILE A 408 4.16 -27.54 -18.30
N THR A 409 4.28 -26.97 -19.50
CA THR A 409 5.41 -26.11 -19.86
C THR A 409 5.52 -24.90 -18.94
N LYS A 410 4.41 -24.20 -18.68
CA LYS A 410 4.41 -23.01 -17.81
C LYS A 410 4.56 -23.37 -16.33
N ALA A 411 4.10 -24.53 -15.89
CA ALA A 411 4.32 -25.03 -14.54
C ALA A 411 5.81 -25.30 -14.31
N ALA A 412 6.47 -25.98 -15.25
CA ALA A 412 7.90 -26.26 -15.18
C ALA A 412 8.76 -24.98 -15.21
N LEU A 413 8.45 -24.04 -16.10
CA LEU A 413 9.27 -22.83 -16.28
C LEU A 413 8.99 -21.74 -15.23
N PHE A 414 7.73 -21.55 -14.84
CA PHE A 414 7.29 -20.37 -14.09
C PHE A 414 6.51 -20.70 -12.81
N GLY A 415 6.24 -21.98 -12.53
CA GLY A 415 5.36 -22.39 -11.44
C GLY A 415 3.91 -21.92 -11.67
N CYS A 416 3.42 -22.00 -12.92
CA CYS A 416 2.07 -21.59 -13.29
C CYS A 416 0.99 -22.37 -12.52
N LEU A 417 -0.04 -21.65 -12.04
CA LEU A 417 -1.23 -22.22 -11.39
C LEU A 417 -2.48 -22.21 -12.28
N ASN A 418 -2.27 -22.22 -13.60
CA ASN A 418 -3.33 -22.31 -14.62
C ASN A 418 -4.43 -21.23 -14.51
N CYS A 419 -4.06 -19.97 -14.31
CA CYS A 419 -5.03 -18.90 -14.08
C CYS A 419 -5.86 -18.49 -15.31
N GLY A 420 -5.41 -18.85 -16.52
CA GLY A 420 -5.97 -18.46 -17.82
C GLY A 420 -5.82 -17.00 -18.23
N ASP A 421 -5.50 -16.12 -17.30
CA ASP A 421 -5.27 -14.68 -17.50
C ASP A 421 -3.81 -14.35 -17.13
N CYS A 422 -2.91 -14.42 -18.11
CA CYS A 422 -1.47 -14.53 -17.85
C CYS A 422 -0.77 -13.17 -17.76
N THR A 423 -0.09 -12.92 -16.64
CA THR A 423 0.60 -11.64 -16.36
C THR A 423 2.13 -11.75 -16.34
N LEU A 424 2.69 -12.83 -16.91
CA LEU A 424 4.12 -13.15 -16.79
C LEU A 424 5.01 -12.04 -17.34
N GLU A 425 4.78 -11.56 -18.56
CA GLU A 425 5.62 -10.53 -19.19
C GLU A 425 5.67 -9.25 -18.35
N LYS A 426 4.51 -8.81 -17.84
CA LYS A 426 4.37 -7.62 -16.98
C LYS A 426 5.08 -7.75 -15.62
N LEU A 427 5.37 -8.97 -15.17
CA LEU A 427 5.98 -9.26 -13.86
C LEU A 427 7.33 -9.97 -13.99
N ALA A 428 8.12 -9.59 -15.00
CA ALA A 428 9.47 -10.11 -15.22
C ALA A 428 9.51 -11.65 -15.33
N PHE A 429 8.49 -12.25 -15.94
CA PHE A 429 8.28 -13.71 -16.03
C PHE A 429 8.29 -14.41 -14.66
N LEU A 430 7.70 -13.76 -13.65
CA LEU A 430 7.42 -14.33 -12.35
C LEU A 430 5.91 -14.44 -12.16
N CYS A 431 5.40 -15.66 -11.97
CA CYS A 431 3.97 -15.86 -11.78
C CYS A 431 3.56 -15.31 -10.40
N PRO A 432 2.66 -14.30 -10.32
CA PRO A 432 2.21 -13.76 -9.04
C PRO A 432 1.36 -14.76 -8.27
N GLN A 433 0.65 -15.64 -8.98
CA GLN A 433 -0.24 -16.64 -8.37
C GLN A 433 0.53 -17.68 -7.55
N SER A 434 1.76 -18.02 -7.93
CA SER A 434 2.58 -18.99 -7.19
C SER A 434 3.59 -18.36 -6.22
N ARG A 435 4.02 -17.12 -6.50
CA ARG A 435 5.11 -16.47 -5.75
C ARG A 435 4.66 -15.43 -4.73
N CYS A 436 3.53 -14.76 -4.94
CA CYS A 436 3.00 -13.79 -3.98
C CYS A 436 1.94 -14.45 -3.12
N ALA A 437 2.14 -14.48 -1.80
CA ALA A 437 1.13 -14.98 -0.86
C ALA A 437 -0.20 -14.20 -0.93
N LYS A 438 -0.13 -12.94 -1.37
CA LYS A 438 -1.26 -12.00 -1.51
C LYS A 438 -1.70 -11.81 -2.97
N TYR A 439 -1.13 -12.55 -3.91
CA TYR A 439 -1.48 -12.49 -5.34
C TYR A 439 -1.44 -11.10 -6.02
N LEU A 440 -0.69 -10.14 -5.45
CA LEU A 440 -0.69 -8.74 -5.88
C LEU A 440 -0.08 -8.55 -7.27
N LEU A 441 -0.70 -7.71 -8.11
CA LEU A 441 -0.28 -7.45 -9.49
C LEU A 441 0.41 -6.09 -9.67
N ASN A 442 0.01 -5.08 -8.91
CA ASN A 442 0.48 -3.70 -9.09
C ASN A 442 1.41 -3.19 -7.98
N GLY A 443 2.37 -4.03 -7.56
CA GLY A 443 3.43 -3.65 -6.63
C GLY A 443 3.30 -4.25 -5.22
N PRO A 444 4.36 -4.14 -4.40
CA PRO A 444 4.48 -4.82 -3.11
C PRO A 444 3.45 -4.37 -2.05
N CYS A 445 3.12 -5.25 -1.09
CA CYS A 445 2.27 -4.93 0.06
C CYS A 445 2.92 -4.00 1.10
N GLY A 446 4.25 -3.85 1.06
CA GLY A 446 5.00 -3.15 2.10
C GLY A 446 5.49 -4.05 3.24
N GLY A 447 5.08 -5.31 3.31
CA GLY A 447 5.47 -6.21 4.40
C GLY A 447 6.78 -6.99 4.19
N SER A 448 7.44 -6.87 3.04
CA SER A 448 8.73 -7.53 2.86
C SER A 448 9.76 -7.04 3.89
N HIS A 449 10.59 -7.97 4.35
CA HIS A 449 11.66 -7.69 5.31
C HIS A 449 12.92 -8.46 4.91
N LYS A 450 14.03 -7.74 4.70
CA LYS A 450 15.31 -8.31 4.25
C LYS A 450 15.12 -9.14 2.96
N GLY A 451 14.19 -8.70 2.10
CA GLY A 451 13.85 -9.31 0.82
C GLY A 451 12.99 -10.58 0.89
N TRP A 452 12.60 -11.02 2.08
CA TRP A 452 11.68 -12.13 2.29
C TRP A 452 10.22 -11.68 2.31
N CYS A 453 9.31 -12.58 1.92
CA CYS A 453 7.88 -12.36 2.06
C CYS A 453 7.46 -12.42 3.55
N GLU A 454 6.60 -11.50 4.00
CA GLU A 454 6.09 -11.47 5.39
C GLU A 454 5.45 -12.80 5.84
N VAL A 455 4.84 -13.53 4.90
CA VAL A 455 4.11 -14.76 5.17
C VAL A 455 5.05 -15.97 5.26
N TYR A 456 6.19 -15.89 4.58
CA TYR A 456 7.12 -17.00 4.43
C TYR A 456 8.57 -16.55 4.68
N PRO A 457 8.88 -16.01 5.88
CA PRO A 457 10.21 -15.53 6.22
C PRO A 457 11.24 -16.66 6.08
N GLY A 458 12.38 -16.37 5.43
CA GLY A 458 13.44 -17.34 5.15
C GLY A 458 13.08 -18.48 4.17
N ARG A 459 11.82 -18.57 3.71
CA ARG A 459 11.33 -19.65 2.84
C ARG A 459 10.98 -19.18 1.43
N LYS A 460 10.31 -18.03 1.29
CA LYS A 460 10.00 -17.44 -0.03
C LYS A 460 10.42 -15.98 -0.09
N ARG A 461 11.26 -15.67 -1.08
CA ARG A 461 11.63 -14.30 -1.45
C ARG A 461 10.39 -13.53 -1.94
N CYS A 462 10.33 -12.24 -1.63
CA CYS A 462 9.25 -11.38 -2.10
C CYS A 462 9.25 -11.31 -3.65
N LEU A 463 8.07 -11.46 -4.27
CA LEU A 463 7.90 -11.38 -5.72
C LEU A 463 8.54 -10.13 -6.33
N TYR A 464 8.25 -8.96 -5.74
CA TYR A 464 8.69 -7.68 -6.28
C TYR A 464 10.18 -7.40 -6.06
N VAL A 465 10.75 -8.00 -5.02
CA VAL A 465 12.20 -7.98 -4.80
C VAL A 465 12.89 -8.81 -5.89
N LEU A 466 12.38 -10.01 -6.18
CA LEU A 466 12.90 -10.84 -7.27
C LEU A 466 12.71 -10.18 -8.64
N ALA A 467 11.58 -9.52 -8.86
CA ALA A 467 11.31 -8.81 -10.10
C ALA A 467 12.29 -7.66 -10.31
N TYR A 468 12.54 -6.87 -9.26
CA TYR A 468 13.56 -5.83 -9.27
C TYR A 468 14.96 -6.38 -9.59
N GLU A 469 15.40 -7.40 -8.84
CA GLU A 469 16.72 -8.02 -9.03
C GLU A 469 16.89 -8.67 -10.40
N ARG A 470 15.78 -9.13 -11.01
CA ARG A 470 15.77 -9.71 -12.35
C ARG A 470 15.83 -8.65 -13.45
N LEU A 471 15.21 -7.48 -13.27
CA LEU A 471 15.16 -6.43 -14.29
C LEU A 471 16.32 -5.43 -14.21
N LYS A 472 16.86 -5.18 -13.00
CA LYS A 472 17.99 -4.27 -12.78
C LYS A 472 19.21 -4.55 -13.68
N PRO A 473 19.62 -5.81 -13.93
CA PRO A 473 20.74 -6.07 -14.83
C PRO A 473 20.54 -5.62 -16.28
N TYR A 474 19.28 -5.37 -16.67
CA TYR A 474 18.89 -4.92 -18.00
C TYR A 474 18.51 -3.42 -18.02
N GLY A 475 18.55 -2.73 -16.87
CA GLY A 475 18.07 -1.34 -16.75
C GLY A 475 16.57 -1.19 -16.95
N LEU A 476 15.79 -2.24 -16.70
CA LEU A 476 14.34 -2.29 -16.95
C LEU A 476 13.49 -2.21 -15.67
N GLU A 477 14.10 -2.01 -14.51
CA GLU A 477 13.40 -1.95 -13.22
C GLU A 477 12.40 -0.80 -13.14
N GLU A 478 12.66 0.30 -13.85
CA GLU A 478 11.79 1.48 -13.85
C GLU A 478 10.42 1.24 -14.48
N LYS A 479 10.24 0.13 -15.23
CA LYS A 479 8.94 -0.29 -15.78
C LYS A 479 7.86 -0.41 -14.70
N PHE A 480 8.25 -0.61 -13.44
CA PHE A 480 7.30 -0.67 -12.32
C PHE A 480 6.77 0.69 -11.85
N LYS A 481 7.30 1.82 -12.32
CA LYS A 481 6.77 3.16 -12.00
C LYS A 481 5.40 3.41 -12.64
N ALA A 482 5.20 2.88 -13.84
CA ALA A 482 4.03 3.16 -14.66
C ALA A 482 3.29 1.87 -15.03
N GLY A 483 2.12 2.05 -15.63
CA GLY A 483 1.26 0.96 -16.09
C GLY A 483 0.30 0.44 -15.02
N PHE A 484 -0.73 -0.22 -15.52
CA PHE A 484 -1.81 -0.82 -14.75
C PHE A 484 -1.99 -2.24 -15.25
N ILE A 485 -1.82 -3.22 -14.37
CA ILE A 485 -2.19 -4.60 -14.64
C ILE A 485 -3.61 -4.76 -14.14
N PRO A 486 -4.60 -5.10 -14.97
CA PRO A 486 -5.99 -5.22 -14.54
C PRO A 486 -6.24 -6.41 -13.61
N PRO A 487 -7.35 -6.40 -12.83
CA PRO A 487 -7.68 -7.51 -11.94
C PRO A 487 -7.93 -8.79 -12.71
N ARG A 488 -7.41 -9.90 -12.20
CA ARG A 488 -7.58 -11.24 -12.80
C ARG A 488 -9.03 -11.51 -13.20
N ASN A 489 -9.24 -12.01 -14.41
CA ASN A 489 -10.54 -12.51 -14.87
C ASN A 489 -10.74 -13.98 -14.44
N TRP A 490 -11.55 -14.19 -13.41
CA TRP A 490 -11.83 -15.53 -12.89
C TRP A 490 -12.67 -16.41 -13.83
N SER A 491 -13.35 -15.84 -14.84
CA SER A 491 -14.04 -16.65 -15.87
C SER A 491 -13.08 -17.44 -16.76
N LEU A 492 -11.80 -17.04 -16.80
CA LEU A 492 -10.74 -17.73 -17.53
C LEU A 492 -10.03 -18.79 -16.67
N ASN A 493 -10.39 -18.97 -15.41
CA ASN A 493 -9.70 -19.90 -14.52
C ASN A 493 -9.67 -21.32 -15.10
N ASN A 494 -8.50 -21.97 -15.07
CA ASN A 494 -8.24 -23.29 -15.64
C ASN A 494 -8.43 -23.41 -17.16
N THR A 495 -8.37 -22.29 -17.89
CA THR A 495 -8.36 -22.28 -19.37
C THR A 495 -6.97 -21.94 -19.91
N SER A 496 -6.73 -22.23 -21.20
CA SER A 496 -5.47 -21.92 -21.89
C SER A 496 -5.25 -20.41 -21.99
N SER A 497 -4.17 -19.90 -21.41
CA SER A 497 -3.87 -18.48 -21.51
C SER A 497 -3.31 -18.08 -22.87
N TRP A 498 -2.73 -19.02 -23.63
CA TRP A 498 -2.34 -18.77 -25.02
C TRP A 498 -3.56 -18.53 -25.90
N VAL A 499 -4.58 -19.39 -25.80
CA VAL A 499 -5.83 -19.22 -26.53
C VAL A 499 -6.52 -17.92 -26.14
N ASN A 500 -6.61 -17.63 -24.84
CA ASN A 500 -7.24 -16.40 -24.37
C ASN A 500 -6.54 -15.14 -24.87
N PHE A 501 -5.20 -15.14 -24.87
CA PHE A 501 -4.40 -14.05 -25.42
C PHE A 501 -4.71 -13.82 -26.91
N TYR A 502 -4.60 -14.86 -27.75
CA TYR A 502 -4.81 -14.71 -29.19
C TYR A 502 -6.25 -14.39 -29.60
N ARG A 503 -7.23 -14.74 -28.75
CA ARG A 503 -8.64 -14.36 -28.93
C ARG A 503 -8.98 -12.98 -28.34
N GLY A 504 -8.04 -12.32 -27.65
CA GLY A 504 -8.29 -11.06 -26.96
C GLY A 504 -9.30 -11.17 -25.81
N LEU A 505 -9.35 -12.34 -25.15
CA LEU A 505 -10.24 -12.61 -24.02
C LEU A 505 -9.63 -12.24 -22.67
N ASP A 506 -8.30 -12.15 -22.61
CA ASP A 506 -7.60 -11.70 -21.42
C ASP A 506 -7.87 -10.21 -21.14
N ASN A 507 -7.52 -9.76 -19.94
CA ASN A 507 -7.81 -8.38 -19.56
C ASN A 507 -6.88 -7.34 -20.22
N PHE A 508 -5.81 -7.76 -20.89
CA PHE A 508 -4.86 -6.86 -21.53
C PHE A 508 -5.34 -6.41 -22.91
N ALA A 509 -6.11 -7.24 -23.61
CA ALA A 509 -6.71 -6.89 -24.90
C ALA A 509 -7.74 -5.74 -24.80
N LYS A 510 -8.24 -5.42 -23.59
CA LYS A 510 -9.21 -4.35 -23.35
C LYS A 510 -8.59 -3.03 -22.89
N SER A 511 -7.28 -3.00 -22.61
CA SER A 511 -6.64 -1.94 -21.82
C SER A 511 -5.74 -1.00 -22.62
N GLU A 512 -5.87 -0.90 -23.94
CA GLU A 512 -5.10 0.06 -24.73
C GLU A 512 -5.53 1.53 -24.48
N ASP A 513 -6.68 1.75 -23.83
CA ASP A 513 -7.07 3.04 -23.28
C ASP A 513 -7.38 2.93 -21.77
N PRO A 514 -6.59 3.55 -20.87
CA PRO A 514 -6.82 3.53 -19.43
C PRO A 514 -8.20 4.07 -19.01
N ALA A 515 -8.86 4.87 -19.86
CA ALA A 515 -10.20 5.37 -19.59
C ALA A 515 -11.31 4.32 -19.80
N ASP A 516 -11.02 3.23 -20.52
CA ASP A 516 -12.02 2.29 -21.05
C ASP A 516 -11.91 0.87 -20.45
N SER A 517 -10.93 0.61 -19.58
CA SER A 517 -10.56 -0.77 -19.20
C SER A 517 -11.56 -1.53 -18.30
N CYS A 518 -12.56 -0.88 -17.72
CA CYS A 518 -13.53 -1.54 -16.82
C CYS A 518 -14.98 -1.04 -16.91
N THR A 519 -15.30 -0.02 -17.71
CA THR A 519 -16.58 0.71 -17.67
C THR A 519 -17.60 0.32 -18.74
N LYS A 520 -17.21 -0.44 -19.77
CA LYS A 520 -18.17 -0.98 -20.76
C LYS A 520 -18.66 -2.37 -20.33
N LYS A 521 -19.82 -2.37 -19.67
CA LYS A 521 -20.76 -3.50 -19.66
C LYS A 521 -22.14 -2.98 -20.04
#